data_AF-A0A1I7XDK8-F1
#
_entry.id   AF-A0A1I7XDK8-F1
#
_cell.length_a   1.000
_cell.length_b   1.000
_cell.length_c   1.000
_cell.angle_alpha   90.00
_cell.angle_beta   90.00
_cell.angle_gamma   90.00
#
_symmetry.space_group_name_H-M   'P 1'
#
loop_
_entity.id
_entity.type
_entity.pdbx_description
1 polymer ?
#
loop_
_entity_poly.entity_id
_entity_poly.type
_entity_poly.pdbx_seq_one_letter_code
_entity_poly.pdbx_strand_id
1 'polypeptide(L)'
;MEMLSMEQASMIRDCFMEFEAMFQKREHFDTGIIHSDLNETNLLICEKDGDKKISGLLDFGDVHKSFRVLDIAACILYLHLYDKLQQG
;
A
#
# COMPACT_ATOMS: atom_id res chain seq x y z
N MET A 1 1.44 26.61 5.39
CA MET A 1 2.12 25.76 4.39
C MET A 1 3.55 25.64 4.84
N GLU A 2 3.88 24.57 5.57
CA GLU A 2 5.27 24.29 5.93
C GLU A 2 6.02 23.89 4.65
N MET A 3 7.17 24.50 4.42
CA MET A 3 8.07 24.07 3.35
C MET A 3 8.94 22.92 3.87
N LEU A 4 9.17 21.92 3.03
CA LEU A 4 10.07 20.80 3.33
C LEU A 4 11.47 21.32 3.65
N SER A 5 12.13 20.70 4.62
CA SER A 5 13.56 20.93 4.83
C SER A 5 14.37 20.45 3.63
N MET A 6 15.59 20.97 3.47
CA MET A 6 16.50 20.51 2.40
C MET A 6 16.78 19.00 2.49
N GLU A 7 16.84 18.47 3.72
CA GLU A 7 17.05 17.04 3.97
C GLU A 7 15.83 16.22 3.52
N GLN A 8 14.61 16.63 3.88
CA GLN A 8 13.38 15.98 3.44
C GLN A 8 13.24 16.00 1.92
N ALA A 9 13.54 17.15 1.29
CA ALA A 9 13.53 17.29 -0.15
C ALA A 9 14.58 16.37 -0.83
N SER A 10 15.76 16.21 -0.22
CA SER A 10 16.79 15.29 -0.69
C SER A 10 16.31 13.85 -0.65
N MET A 11 15.77 13.41 0.49
CA MET A 11 15.26 12.05 0.65
C MET A 11 14.15 11.71 -0.35
N ILE A 12 13.22 12.64 -0.56
CA ILE A 12 12.12 12.47 -1.53
C ILE A 12 12.68 12.30 -2.94
N ARG A 13 13.63 13.14 -3.33
CA ARG A 13 14.26 13.06 -4.65
C ARG A 13 14.97 11.72 -4.85
N ASP A 14 15.74 11.27 -3.86
CA ASP A 14 16.50 10.03 -3.95
C ASP A 14 15.54 8.83 -4.07
N CYS A 15 14.43 8.83 -3.33
CA CYS A 15 13.34 7.85 -3.47
C CYS A 15 12.73 7.84 -4.88
N PHE A 16 12.45 9.01 -5.47
CA PHE A 16 11.94 9.10 -6.85
C PHE A 16 12.94 8.55 -7.87
N MET A 17 14.23 8.82 -7.71
CA MET A 17 15.26 8.30 -8.60
C MET A 17 15.33 6.77 -8.56
N GLU A 18 15.27 6.17 -7.37
CA GLU A 18 15.21 4.71 -7.21
C GLU A 18 13.94 4.12 -7.83
N PHE A 19 12.80 4.76 -7.60
CA PHE A 19 11.53 4.33 -8.19
C PHE A 19 11.57 4.37 -9.71
N GLU A 20 12.06 5.47 -10.31
CA GLU A 20 12.19 5.61 -11.76
C GLU A 20 13.08 4.51 -12.35
N ALA A 21 14.22 4.23 -11.72
CA ALA A 21 15.13 3.17 -12.16
C ALA A 21 14.49 1.78 -12.10
N MET A 22 13.66 1.51 -11.10
CA MET A 22 12.86 0.28 -11.00
C MET A 22 11.76 0.25 -12.06
N PHE A 23 11.05 1.35 -12.27
CA PHE A 23 9.96 1.48 -13.22
C PHE A 23 10.41 1.32 -14.68
N GLN A 24 11.68 1.60 -14.99
CA GLN A 24 12.23 1.25 -16.31
C GLN A 24 12.17 -0.25 -16.62
N LYS A 25 12.06 -1.12 -15.61
CA LYS A 25 11.93 -2.57 -15.73
C LYS A 25 10.48 -3.06 -15.64
N ARG A 26 9.50 -2.15 -15.77
CA ARG A 26 8.06 -2.41 -15.54
C ARG A 26 7.49 -3.58 -16.35
N GLU A 27 8.06 -3.88 -17.51
CA GLU A 27 7.64 -5.00 -18.36
C GLU A 27 7.83 -6.38 -17.70
N HIS A 28 8.67 -6.47 -16.67
CA HIS A 28 8.87 -7.70 -15.90
C HIS A 28 7.80 -7.91 -14.81
N PHE A 29 6.96 -6.91 -14.55
CA PHE A 29 5.95 -6.98 -13.51
C PHE A 29 4.61 -7.43 -14.07
N ASP A 30 3.96 -8.31 -13.32
CA ASP A 30 2.63 -8.78 -13.65
C ASP A 30 1.58 -7.67 -13.46
N THR A 31 0.66 -7.54 -14.41
CA THR A 31 -0.39 -6.52 -14.41
C THR A 31 -1.77 -7.13 -14.26
N GLY A 32 -2.65 -6.43 -13.57
CA GLY A 32 -4.01 -6.89 -13.31
C GLY A 32 -4.85 -5.79 -12.69
N ILE A 33 -6.09 -6.13 -12.37
CA ILE A 33 -6.93 -5.28 -11.53
C ILE A 33 -6.36 -5.33 -10.12
N ILE A 34 -6.17 -4.15 -9.52
CA ILE A 34 -5.74 -3.97 -8.14
C ILE A 34 -6.79 -3.17 -7.37
N HIS A 35 -6.86 -3.38 -6.06
CA HIS A 35 -7.73 -2.61 -5.17
C HIS A 35 -7.23 -1.18 -4.97
N SER A 36 -5.91 -0.98 -4.94
CA SER A 36 -5.22 0.29 -4.72
C SER A 36 -5.34 0.92 -3.34
N ASP A 37 -6.28 0.46 -2.51
CA ASP A 37 -6.36 0.80 -1.08
C ASP A 37 -6.56 -0.45 -0.20
N LEU A 38 -5.77 -1.50 -0.46
CA LEU A 38 -5.89 -2.76 0.28
C LEU A 38 -5.22 -2.63 1.67
N ASN A 39 -6.02 -2.37 2.69
CA ASN A 39 -5.59 -2.29 4.09
C ASN A 39 -6.59 -3.01 5.03
N GLU A 40 -6.24 -3.13 6.31
CA GLU A 40 -7.03 -3.85 7.32
C GLU A 40 -8.42 -3.23 7.59
N THR A 41 -8.58 -1.93 7.36
CA THR A 41 -9.86 -1.23 7.57
C THR A 41 -10.87 -1.52 6.45
N ASN A 42 -10.39 -1.92 5.28
CA ASN A 42 -11.21 -2.33 4.13
C ASN A 42 -11.50 -3.85 4.13
N LEU A 43 -11.04 -4.62 5.12
CA LEU A 43 -11.34 -6.04 5.25
C LEU A 43 -12.49 -6.28 6.24
N LEU A 44 -13.52 -7.00 5.79
CA LEU A 44 -14.55 -7.52 6.68
C LEU A 44 -14.09 -8.82 7.32
N ILE A 45 -14.17 -8.89 8.64
CA ILE A 45 -13.91 -10.10 9.41
C ILE A 45 -15.23 -10.63 9.98
N CYS A 46 -15.52 -11.89 9.68
CA CYS A 46 -16.57 -12.63 10.36
C CYS A 46 -15.91 -13.53 11.41
N GLU A 47 -16.42 -13.48 12.63
CA GLU A 47 -16.03 -14.36 13.72
C GLU A 47 -17.21 -15.28 14.05
N LYS A 48 -16.97 -16.59 13.96
CA LYS A 48 -17.95 -17.62 14.32
C LYS A 48 -17.24 -18.74 15.04
N ASP A 49 -17.75 -19.13 16.20
CA ASP A 49 -17.20 -20.21 17.02
C ASP A 49 -15.71 -20.04 17.37
N GLY A 50 -15.25 -18.78 17.49
CA GLY A 50 -13.85 -18.42 17.77
C GLY A 50 -12.93 -18.39 16.54
N ASP A 51 -13.42 -18.81 15.37
CA ASP A 51 -12.68 -18.73 14.11
C ASP A 51 -12.93 -17.39 13.42
N LYS A 52 -11.86 -16.60 13.26
CA LYS A 52 -11.86 -15.37 12.46
C LYS A 52 -11.55 -15.67 11.01
N LYS A 53 -12.41 -15.24 10.10
CA LYS A 53 -12.22 -15.36 8.66
C LYS A 53 -12.52 -14.05 7.96
N ILE A 54 -11.74 -13.74 6.92
CA ILE A 54 -12.07 -12.65 6.00
C ILE A 54 -13.36 -13.05 5.27
N SER A 55 -14.39 -12.23 5.42
CA SER A 55 -15.73 -12.44 4.85
C SER A 55 -16.04 -11.52 3.66
N GLY A 56 -15.24 -10.46 3.49
CA GLY A 56 -15.42 -9.51 2.39
C GLY A 56 -14.32 -8.47 2.30
N LEU A 57 -14.34 -7.76 1.19
CA LEU A 57 -13.50 -6.60 0.88
C LEU A 57 -14.44 -5.42 0.58
N LEU A 58 -14.11 -4.24 1.08
CA LEU A 58 -14.90 -3.02 0.93
C LEU A 58 -14.13 -1.99 0.11
N ASP A 59 -14.86 -0.96 -0.32
CA ASP A 59 -14.32 0.26 -0.94
C ASP A 59 -13.54 0.07 -2.24
N PHE A 60 -14.27 -0.35 -3.27
CA PHE A 60 -13.74 -0.53 -4.63
C PHE A 60 -13.59 0.80 -5.41
N GLY A 61 -13.62 1.96 -4.75
CA GLY A 61 -13.62 3.28 -5.40
C GLY A 61 -12.35 3.56 -6.23
N ASP A 62 -11.21 3.05 -5.77
CA ASP A 62 -9.89 3.27 -6.39
C ASP A 62 -9.42 2.08 -7.25
N VAL A 63 -10.29 1.13 -7.53
CA VAL A 63 -9.95 -0.08 -8.29
C VAL A 63 -9.62 0.26 -9.73
N HIS A 64 -8.43 -0.15 -10.18
CA HIS A 64 -7.96 0.09 -11.53
C HIS A 64 -6.95 -0.97 -11.98
N LYS A 65 -6.54 -0.93 -13.25
CA LYS A 65 -5.52 -1.84 -13.79
C LYS A 65 -4.12 -1.27 -13.54
N SER A 66 -3.27 -2.01 -12.86
CA SER A 66 -1.87 -1.64 -12.59
C SER A 66 -1.01 -2.88 -12.28
N PHE A 67 0.18 -2.70 -11.70
CA PHE A 67 1.03 -3.82 -11.27
C PHE A 67 0.46 -4.48 -10.02
N ARG A 68 0.26 -5.80 -10.06
CA ARG A 68 -0.35 -6.56 -8.95
C ARG A 68 0.42 -6.45 -7.63
N VAL A 69 1.72 -6.24 -7.71
CA VAL A 69 2.60 -6.06 -6.54
C VAL A 69 2.22 -4.85 -5.69
N LEU A 70 1.53 -3.86 -6.25
CA LEU A 70 1.18 -2.63 -5.52
C LEU A 70 0.15 -2.87 -4.41
N ASP A 71 -0.81 -3.78 -4.58
CA ASP A 71 -1.75 -4.14 -3.49
C ASP A 71 -1.03 -4.78 -2.29
N ILE A 72 -0.01 -5.60 -2.57
CA ILE A 72 0.82 -6.22 -1.52
C ILE A 72 1.66 -5.15 -0.82
N ALA A 73 2.27 -4.25 -1.59
CA ALA A 73 3.08 -3.16 -1.06
C ALA A 73 2.26 -2.21 -0.18
N ALA A 74 1.04 -1.84 -0.63
CA ALA A 74 0.11 -1.04 0.15
C ALA A 74 -0.22 -1.72 1.48
N CYS A 75 -0.65 -2.99 1.46
CA CYS A 75 -0.95 -3.75 2.66
C CYS A 75 0.22 -3.78 3.67
N ILE A 76 1.45 -4.07 3.19
CA ILE A 76 2.65 -4.07 4.05
C ILE A 76 2.92 -2.68 4.65
N LEU A 77 2.76 -1.62 3.86
CA LEU A 77 2.96 -0.25 4.32
C LEU A 77 1.98 0.08 5.46
N TYR A 78 0.71 -0.25 5.30
CA TYR A 78 -0.30 0.00 6.34
C TYR A 78 -0.02 -0.81 7.61
N LEU A 79 0.36 -2.08 7.51
CA LEU A 79 0.77 -2.88 8.68
C LEU A 79 1.96 -2.26 9.42
N HIS A 80 2.96 -1.75 8.69
CA HIS A 80 4.12 -1.10 9.29
C HIS A 80 3.76 0.26 9.94
N LEU A 81 2.90 1.04 9.31
CA LEU A 81 2.42 2.31 9.85
C LEU A 81 1.55 2.10 11.09
N TYR A 82 0.67 1.11 11.06
CA TYR A 82 -0.16 0.72 12.19
C TYR A 82 0.69 0.36 13.40
N ASP A 83 1.72 -0.49 13.23
CA ASP A 83 2.65 -0.84 14.31
C ASP A 83 3.33 0.40 14.91
N LYS A 84 3.85 1.31 14.07
CA LYS A 84 4.48 2.55 14.54
C LYS A 84 3.52 3.51 15.24
N LEU A 85 2.25 3.54 14.86
CA LEU A 85 1.23 4.39 15.49
C LEU A 85 0.68 3.79 16.79
N GLN A 86 0.81 2.47 16.99
CA GLN A 86 0.42 1.77 18.22
C GLN A 86 1.57 1.65 19.25
N GLN A 87 2.80 2.07 18.92
CA GLN A 87 3.93 2.17 19.85
C GLN A 87 3.88 3.45 20.73
N GLY A 88 2.71 3.74 21.30
CA GLY A 88 2.46 4.83 22.26
C GLY A 88 2.30 4.33 23.68
#